data_AF-A0A5A7PWY2-F1
#
_entry.id   AF-A0A5A7PWY2-F1
#
_cell.length_a   1.000
_cell.length_b   1.000
_cell.length_c   1.000
_cell.angle_alpha   90.00
_cell.angle_beta   90.00
_cell.angle_gamma   90.00
#
_symmetry.space_group_name_H-M   'P 1'
#
loop_
_entity.id
_entity.type
_entity.pdbx_description
1 polymer ?
#
loop_
_entity_poly.entity_id
_entity_poly.type
_entity_poly.pdbx_seq_one_letter_code
_entity_poly.pdbx_strand_id
1 'polypeptide(L)'
;MKSMLKKVNKISLTTDLWKSKNQKIEYMVITRHWIDSNWRLQKRVLNFVHIPPPRRAVEIADAIYKCLKDWGIESKVYTISVDNASNNDTALRSLKDTFSRNKCLLAKESYFT
;
A
#
# COMPACT_ATOMS: atom_id res chain seq x y z
N MET A 1 16.42 -10.39 -1.74
CA MET A 1 15.48 -9.31 -1.33
C MET A 1 14.39 -9.78 -0.36
N LYS A 2 13.67 -10.89 -0.60
CA LYS A 2 12.65 -11.41 0.34
C LYS A 2 13.21 -11.82 1.72
N SER A 3 14.46 -12.26 1.80
CA SER A 3 15.13 -12.63 3.06
C SER A 3 15.23 -11.47 4.07
N MET A 4 15.44 -10.23 3.60
CA MET A 4 15.49 -9.04 4.48
C MET A 4 14.15 -8.77 5.16
N LEU A 5 13.03 -9.15 4.53
CA LEU A 5 11.69 -8.95 5.09
C LEU A 5 11.42 -9.83 6.31
N LYS A 6 12.14 -10.95 6.48
CA LYS A 6 11.93 -11.83 7.64
C LYS A 6 12.28 -11.14 8.96
N LYS A 7 13.29 -10.27 8.96
CA LYS A 7 13.78 -9.56 10.16
C LYS A 7 12.98 -8.30 10.51
N VAL A 8 12.13 -7.82 9.60
CA VAL A 8 11.35 -6.61 9.79
C VAL A 8 9.97 -6.99 10.30
N ASN A 9 9.57 -6.43 11.44
CA ASN A 9 8.28 -6.73 12.06
C ASN A 9 7.17 -5.72 11.70
N LYS A 10 7.56 -4.49 11.34
CA LYS A 10 6.63 -3.41 11.01
C LYS A 10 7.09 -2.69 9.74
N ILE A 11 6.17 -2.51 8.80
CA ILE A 11 6.38 -1.74 7.57
C ILE A 11 5.29 -0.69 7.40
N SER A 12 5.64 0.43 6.77
CA SER A 12 4.70 1.45 6.33
C SER A 12 4.62 1.46 4.82
N LEU A 13 3.42 1.58 4.27
CA LEU A 13 3.19 1.65 2.84
C LEU A 13 2.87 3.07 2.42
N THR A 14 3.35 3.47 1.26
CA THR A 14 2.79 4.61 0.53
C THR A 14 2.34 4.13 -0.83
N THR A 15 1.24 4.68 -1.32
CA THR A 15 0.82 4.50 -2.71
C THR A 15 0.75 5.83 -3.42
N ASP A 16 1.35 5.87 -4.60
CA ASP A 16 1.32 7.02 -5.50
C ASP A 16 0.46 6.64 -6.72
N LEU A 17 -0.53 7.48 -7.04
CA LEU A 17 -1.51 7.26 -8.10
C LEU A 17 -1.41 8.41 -9.08
N TRP A 18 -0.96 8.13 -10.31
CA TRP A 18 -0.89 9.15 -11.33
C TRP A 18 -1.51 8.70 -12.64
N LYS A 19 -1.99 9.68 -13.40
CA LYS A 19 -2.53 9.50 -14.73
C LYS A 19 -1.47 9.87 -15.77
N SER A 20 -1.14 8.93 -16.64
CA SER A 20 -0.35 9.21 -17.84
C SER A 20 -1.14 10.14 -18.76
N LYS A 21 -0.58 11.35 -18.99
CA LYS A 21 -1.20 12.37 -19.86
C LYS A 21 -1.43 11.85 -21.28
N ASN A 22 -0.52 11.02 -21.79
CA ASN A 22 -0.53 10.59 -23.18
C ASN A 22 -1.41 9.36 -23.42
N GLN A 23 -1.52 8.46 -22.45
CA GLN A 23 -2.18 7.16 -22.66
C GLN A 23 -3.58 7.09 -22.03
N LYS A 24 -4.00 8.09 -21.24
CA LYS A 24 -5.19 8.02 -20.35
C LYS A 24 -5.16 6.79 -19.42
N ILE A 25 -3.98 6.22 -19.22
CA ILE A 25 -3.72 5.07 -18.35
C ILE A 25 -3.34 5.58 -16.97
N GLU A 26 -3.81 4.89 -15.94
CA GLU A 26 -3.54 5.23 -14.55
C GLU A 26 -2.65 4.15 -13.93
N TYR A 27 -1.61 4.62 -13.26
CA TYR A 27 -0.63 3.76 -12.62
C TYR A 27 -0.66 3.98 -11.12
N MET A 28 -0.42 2.90 -10.40
CA MET A 28 -0.22 2.92 -8.96
C MET A 28 1.14 2.31 -8.63
N VAL A 29 1.95 3.01 -7.87
CA VAL A 29 3.15 2.44 -7.26
C VAL A 29 2.90 2.18 -5.80
N ILE A 30 3.17 0.94 -5.38
CA ILE A 30 3.13 0.56 -3.97
C ILE A 30 4.58 0.54 -3.47
N THR A 31 4.89 1.40 -2.51
CA THR A 31 6.22 1.49 -1.92
C THR A 31 6.16 1.12 -0.45
N ARG A 32 7.08 0.27 0.00
CA ARG A 32 7.28 0.00 1.43
C ARG A 32 8.41 0.83 2.03
N HIS A 33 8.24 1.14 3.30
CA HIS A 33 9.17 1.86 4.15
C HIS A 33 9.38 1.06 5.43
N TRP A 34 10.62 0.98 5.90
CA TRP A 34 10.95 0.38 7.20
C TRP A 34 12.29 0.93 7.72
N ILE A 35 12.50 0.82 9.03
CA ILE A 35 13.80 1.10 9.66
C ILE A 35 14.57 -0.23 9.77
N ASP A 36 15.81 -0.27 9.26
CA ASP A 36 16.67 -1.44 9.37
C ASP A 36 17.43 -1.51 10.71
N SER A 37 18.22 -2.56 10.91
CA SER A 37 19.00 -2.78 12.14
C SER A 37 20.05 -1.70 12.40
N ASN A 38 20.43 -0.94 11.37
CA ASN A 38 21.41 0.14 11.47
C ASN A 38 20.70 1.49 11.65
N TRP A 39 19.41 1.48 12.00
CA TRP A 39 18.58 2.65 12.19
C TRP A 39 18.45 3.52 10.93
N ARG A 40 18.55 2.92 9.74
CA ARG A 40 18.41 3.63 8.46
C ARG A 40 17.03 3.41 7.87
N LEU A 41 16.42 4.50 7.39
CA LEU A 41 15.18 4.43 6.62
C LEU A 41 15.44 3.78 5.27
N GLN A 42 14.74 2.68 5.03
CA GLN A 42 14.75 1.97 3.77
C GLN A 42 13.45 2.21 3.02
N LYS A 43 13.56 2.44 1.71
CA LYS A 43 12.44 2.63 0.79
C LYS A 43 12.58 1.69 -0.40
N ARG A 44 11.56 0.88 -0.71
CA ARG A 44 11.56 -0.02 -1.88
C ARG A 44 10.18 -0.12 -2.52
N VAL A 45 10.15 -0.04 -3.85
CA VAL A 45 8.95 -0.34 -4.64
C VAL A 45 8.65 -1.83 -4.53
N LEU A 46 7.42 -2.17 -4.16
CA LEU A 46 6.89 -3.52 -4.11
C LEU A 46 6.24 -3.94 -5.42
N ASN A 47 5.49 -3.01 -6.01
CA ASN A 47 4.75 -3.28 -7.23
C ASN A 47 4.45 -1.98 -7.99
N PHE A 48 4.30 -2.13 -9.30
CA PHE A 48 3.87 -1.10 -10.23
C PHE A 48 2.64 -1.64 -10.96
N VAL A 49 1.48 -1.09 -10.66
CA VAL A 49 0.18 -1.63 -11.05
C VAL A 49 -0.47 -0.72 -12.06
N HIS A 50 -1.00 -1.31 -13.13
CA HIS A 50 -1.92 -0.63 -14.03
C HIS A 50 -3.34 -0.75 -13.45
N ILE A 51 -3.99 0.39 -13.21
CA ILE A 51 -5.39 0.44 -12.74
C ILE A 51 -6.26 0.93 -13.91
N PRO A 52 -7.05 0.04 -14.55
CA PRO A 52 -7.94 0.46 -15.62
C PRO A 52 -9.10 1.30 -15.05
N PRO A 53 -9.66 2.24 -15.84
CA PRO A 53 -10.92 2.89 -15.48
C PRO A 53 -12.09 1.89 -15.57
N PRO A 54 -13.16 2.03 -14.74
CA PRO A 54 -13.41 3.10 -13.78
C PRO A 54 -12.74 2.87 -12.42
N ARG A 55 -12.00 3.88 -11.94
CA ARG A 55 -11.19 3.81 -10.71
C ARG A 55 -12.05 3.68 -9.45
N ARG A 56 -12.40 2.45 -9.09
CA ARG A 56 -13.15 2.15 -7.87
C ARG A 56 -12.19 1.96 -6.71
N ALA A 57 -12.58 2.53 -5.58
CA ALA A 57 -11.98 2.33 -4.26
C ALA A 57 -11.59 0.87 -3.96
N VAL A 58 -12.47 -0.06 -4.31
CA VAL A 58 -12.29 -1.50 -4.09
C VAL A 58 -11.14 -2.07 -4.91
N GLU A 59 -10.95 -1.64 -6.16
CA GLU A 59 -9.88 -2.16 -7.02
C GLU A 59 -8.50 -1.72 -6.55
N ILE A 60 -8.38 -0.50 -6.04
CA ILE A 60 -7.16 -0.01 -5.39
C ILE A 60 -6.86 -0.87 -4.14
N ALA A 61 -7.88 -1.11 -3.32
CA ALA A 61 -7.75 -1.90 -2.10
C ALA A 61 -7.29 -3.34 -2.41
N ASP A 62 -7.91 -3.98 -3.39
CA ASP A 62 -7.60 -5.34 -3.83
C ASP A 62 -6.20 -5.42 -4.43
N ALA A 63 -5.78 -4.45 -5.24
CA ALA A 63 -4.44 -4.39 -5.80
C ALA A 63 -3.35 -4.27 -4.70
N ILE A 64 -3.59 -3.45 -3.67
CA ILE A 64 -2.70 -3.32 -2.52
C ILE A 64 -2.65 -4.64 -1.73
N TYR A 65 -3.81 -5.21 -1.41
CA TYR A 65 -3.87 -6.44 -0.63
C TYR A 65 -3.23 -7.63 -1.36
N LYS A 66 -3.50 -7.78 -2.66
CA LYS A 66 -2.87 -8.79 -3.52
C LYS A 66 -1.35 -8.63 -3.52
N CYS A 67 -0.84 -7.41 -3.69
CA CYS A 67 0.59 -7.13 -3.60
C CYS A 67 1.16 -7.61 -2.26
N LEU A 68 0.50 -7.32 -1.14
CA LEU A 68 1.00 -7.72 0.17
C LEU A 68 1.01 -9.23 0.37
N LYS A 69 -0.02 -9.92 -0.13
CA LYS A 69 -0.11 -11.38 -0.14
C LYS A 69 1.01 -12.02 -0.99
N ASP A 70 1.28 -11.49 -2.18
CA ASP A 70 2.35 -11.99 -3.07
C ASP A 70 3.74 -11.86 -2.43
N TRP A 71 3.90 -10.86 -1.54
CA TRP A 71 5.11 -10.64 -0.77
C TRP A 71 5.13 -11.36 0.59
N GLY A 72 3.98 -11.86 1.08
CA GLY A 72 3.83 -12.50 2.40
C GLY A 72 4.09 -11.54 3.56
N ILE A 73 3.67 -10.28 3.44
CA ILE A 73 3.94 -9.21 4.40
C ILE A 73 2.68 -8.52 4.91
N GLU A 74 1.49 -9.05 4.61
CA GLU A 74 0.20 -8.49 5.02
C GLU A 74 0.10 -8.30 6.54
N SER A 75 0.67 -9.22 7.33
CA SER A 75 0.67 -9.17 8.80
C SER A 75 1.69 -8.20 9.40
N LYS A 76 2.54 -7.60 8.56
CA LYS A 76 3.61 -6.68 8.97
C LYS A 76 3.24 -5.22 8.73
N VAL A 77 2.11 -4.97 8.08
CA VAL A 77 1.68 -3.61 7.73
C VAL A 77 1.24 -2.87 8.98
N TYR A 78 1.93 -1.78 9.26
CA TYR A 78 1.66 -0.88 10.38
C TYR A 78 0.81 0.30 9.92
N THR A 79 1.21 0.97 8.84
CA THR A 79 0.47 2.11 8.26
C THR A 79 0.42 2.03 6.73
N ILE A 80 -0.61 2.66 6.15
CA ILE A 80 -0.76 2.85 4.71
C ILE A 80 -1.14 4.31 4.47
N SER A 81 -0.37 5.00 3.64
CA SER A 81 -0.67 6.35 3.15
C SER A 81 -0.97 6.28 1.66
N VAL A 82 -2.04 6.93 1.21
CA VAL A 82 -2.50 6.88 -0.19
C VAL A 82 -2.56 8.31 -0.73
N ASP A 83 -1.88 8.57 -1.86
CA ASP A 83 -1.83 9.90 -2.48
C ASP A 83 -3.20 10.40 -2.97
N ASN A 84 -3.49 11.67 -2.68
CA ASN A 84 -4.74 12.44 -2.71
C ASN A 84 -5.37 12.60 -4.11
N ALA A 85 -5.81 11.51 -4.72
CA ALA A 85 -6.83 11.54 -5.77
C ALA A 85 -8.23 11.55 -5.14
N SER A 86 -9.16 12.33 -5.70
CA SER A 86 -10.53 12.61 -5.21
C SER A 86 -11.42 11.39 -4.86
N ASN A 87 -10.96 10.16 -5.11
CA ASN A 87 -11.72 8.91 -4.91
C ASN A 87 -11.22 8.08 -3.70
N ASN A 88 -10.27 8.59 -2.91
CA ASN A 88 -9.58 7.78 -1.90
C ASN A 88 -10.32 7.55 -0.59
N ASP A 89 -11.23 8.43 -0.16
CA ASP A 89 -11.90 8.23 1.15
C ASP A 89 -12.67 6.91 1.20
N THR A 90 -13.32 6.52 0.11
CA THR A 90 -13.97 5.21 -0.01
C THR A 90 -12.95 4.08 -0.13
N ALA A 91 -11.82 4.29 -0.83
CA ALA A 91 -10.76 3.30 -0.99
C ALA A 91 -10.10 2.97 0.36
N LEU A 92 -9.87 4.01 1.16
CA LEU A 92 -9.33 3.94 2.51
C LEU A 92 -10.31 3.23 3.45
N ARG A 93 -11.62 3.50 3.36
CA ARG A 93 -12.62 2.75 4.12
C ARG A 93 -12.63 1.27 3.74
N SER A 94 -12.65 0.95 2.44
CA SER A 94 -12.60 -0.44 1.96
C SER A 94 -11.32 -1.16 2.37
N LEU A 95 -10.15 -0.49 2.28
CA LEU A 95 -8.88 -1.01 2.79
C LEU A 95 -8.97 -1.28 4.30
N LYS A 96 -9.46 -0.31 5.08
CA LYS A 96 -9.61 -0.47 6.53
C LYS A 96 -10.50 -1.68 6.85
N ASP A 97 -11.64 -1.82 6.19
CA ASP A 97 -12.54 -2.95 6.37
C ASP A 97 -11.88 -4.29 6.01
N THR A 98 -11.20 -4.37 4.87
CA THR A 98 -10.50 -5.57 4.42
C THR A 98 -9.42 -5.99 5.42
N PHE A 99 -8.62 -5.05 5.92
CA PHE A 99 -7.56 -5.38 6.85
C PHE A 99 -8.07 -5.64 8.28
N SER A 100 -9.12 -4.95 8.73
CA SER A 100 -9.79 -5.23 10.01
C SER A 100 -10.40 -6.62 10.02
N ARG A 101 -11.05 -7.05 8.93
CA ARG A 101 -11.57 -8.42 8.78
C ARG A 101 -10.45 -9.47 8.82
N ASN A 102 -9.30 -9.17 8.22
CA ASN A 102 -8.17 -10.09 8.14
C ASN A 102 -7.21 -10.03 9.35
N LYS A 103 -7.51 -9.25 10.41
CA LYS A 103 -6.62 -9.01 11.58
C LYS A 103 -5.18 -8.62 11.20
N CYS A 104 -5.00 -7.96 10.06
CA CYS A 104 -3.69 -7.66 9.49
C CYS A 104 -3.18 -6.23 9.80
N LEU A 105 -3.98 -5.39 10.47
CA LEU A 105 -3.58 -4.05 10.90
C LEU A 105 -3.12 -4.04 12.35
N LEU A 106 -1.88 -3.60 12.58
CA LEU A 106 -1.30 -3.42 13.91
C LEU A 106 -1.54 -2.01 14.49
N ALA A 107 -1.95 -1.03 13.69
CA ALA A 107 -2.32 0.30 14.16
C ALA A 107 -3.75 0.68 13.73
N LYS A 108 -4.50 1.29 14.65
CA LYS A 108 -5.87 1.79 14.42
C LYS A 108 -5.90 3.18 13.77
N GLU A 109 -4.76 3.81 13.56
CA GLU A 109 -4.65 5.20 13.13
C GLU A 109 -3.73 5.35 11.92
N SER A 110 -4.29 5.88 10.84
CA SER A 110 -3.57 6.39 9.67
C SER A 110 -3.46 7.91 9.84
N TYR A 111 -2.26 8.43 10.01
CA TYR A 111 -2.03 9.88 9.95
C TYR A 111 -1.82 10.28 8.49
N PHE A 112 -2.70 11.15 8.02
CA PHE A 112 -2.71 11.72 6.68
C PHE A 112 -2.21 13.17 6.80
N THR A 113 -1.13 13.50 6.11
CA THR A 113 -0.74 14.89 5.82
C THR A 113 -0.88 15.11 4.33
#